data_AF-A0A2V4DSQ7-F1
#
_entry.id   AF-A0A2V4DSQ7-F1
#
_cell.length_a   1.000
_cell.length_b   1.000
_cell.length_c   1.000
_cell.angle_alpha   90.00
_cell.angle_beta   90.00
_cell.angle_gamma   90.00
#
_symmetry.space_group_name_H-M   'P 1'
#
loop_
_entity.id
_entity.type
_entity.pdbx_description
1 polymer ?
#
loop_
_entity_poly.entity_id
_entity_poly.type
_entity_poly.pdbx_seq_one_letter_code
_entity_poly.pdbx_strand_id
1 'polypeptide(L)'
;MINKYPLAIDNNFEKYAKFLALILSTFIFNGIIQGKFVLANPKQNFKINNPSSFGADNVFYACCNNILKYPSDLKSEEKIAFYLWLLVKAHKNIESLFEWLSIAGSSFILGHFMSFDEINRLISNFDNLEK
;
A
#
# COMPACT_ATOMS: atom_id res chain seq x y z
N MET A 1 12.90 13.34 -25.36
CA MET A 1 12.14 12.12 -25.01
C MET A 1 10.92 12.55 -24.21
N ILE A 2 9.73 12.30 -24.73
CA ILE A 2 8.48 12.69 -24.07
C ILE A 2 8.30 11.71 -22.90
N ASN A 3 8.49 12.19 -21.67
CA ASN A 3 8.02 11.52 -20.46
C ASN A 3 6.49 11.53 -20.53
N LYS A 4 5.94 10.59 -21.30
CA LYS A 4 4.54 10.21 -21.15
C LYS A 4 4.47 9.58 -19.77
N TYR A 5 3.84 10.28 -18.84
CA TYR A 5 3.13 9.68 -17.70
C TYR A 5 2.70 8.24 -18.06
N PRO A 6 2.80 7.24 -17.16
CA PRO A 6 1.88 6.12 -17.31
C PRO A 6 0.49 6.75 -17.37
N LEU A 7 -0.22 6.52 -18.48
CA LEU A 7 -1.43 7.24 -18.90
C LEU A 7 -2.22 7.75 -17.70
N ALA A 8 -2.31 9.08 -17.61
CA ALA A 8 -2.86 9.87 -16.51
C ALA A 8 -3.77 9.06 -15.57
N ILE A 9 -3.28 8.83 -14.36
CA ILE A 9 -4.13 8.46 -13.22
C ILE A 9 -5.31 9.43 -13.23
N ASP A 10 -6.52 8.93 -13.49
CA ASP A 10 -7.71 9.78 -13.50
C ASP A 10 -7.78 10.48 -12.13
N ASN A 11 -8.02 11.79 -12.13
CA ASN A 11 -8.16 12.59 -10.91
C ASN A 11 -9.14 11.95 -9.89
N ASN A 12 -10.14 11.22 -10.35
CA ASN A 12 -11.09 10.50 -9.52
C ASN A 12 -10.50 9.22 -8.91
N PHE A 13 -9.73 8.43 -9.69
CA PHE A 13 -9.02 7.27 -9.15
C PHE A 13 -7.94 7.73 -8.15
N GLU A 14 -7.20 8.80 -8.45
CA GLU A 14 -6.20 9.35 -7.54
C GLU A 14 -6.82 9.74 -6.19
N LYS A 15 -7.92 10.48 -6.22
CA LYS A 15 -8.67 10.88 -5.02
C LYS A 15 -9.18 9.67 -4.25
N TYR A 16 -9.69 8.67 -4.95
CA TYR A 16 -10.19 7.44 -4.34
C TYR A 16 -9.05 6.65 -3.66
N ALA A 17 -7.91 6.52 -4.33
CA ALA A 17 -6.74 5.83 -3.78
C ALA A 17 -6.18 6.56 -2.54
N LYS A 18 -6.12 7.90 -2.58
CA LYS A 18 -5.77 8.72 -1.42
C LYS A 18 -6.74 8.54 -0.26
N PHE A 19 -8.05 8.46 -0.54
CA PHE A 19 -9.07 8.20 0.48
C PHE A 19 -8.88 6.83 1.14
N LEU A 20 -8.64 5.77 0.38
CA LEU A 20 -8.37 4.43 0.94
C LEU A 20 -7.04 4.38 1.71
N ALA A 21 -6.02 5.12 1.24
CA ALA A 21 -4.74 5.21 1.94
C ALA A 21 -4.91 5.92 3.29
N LEU A 22 -5.75 6.96 3.35
CA LEU A 22 -6.11 7.64 4.58
C LEU A 22 -6.86 6.72 5.56
N ILE A 23 -7.81 5.91 5.08
CA ILE A 23 -8.53 4.93 5.93
C ILE A 23 -7.54 3.97 6.60
N LEU A 24 -6.67 3.33 5.81
CA LEU A 24 -5.70 2.39 6.36
C LEU A 24 -4.73 3.08 7.32
N SER A 25 -4.21 4.25 6.95
CA SER A 25 -3.29 5.02 7.80
C SER A 25 -3.93 5.40 9.14
N THR A 26 -5.20 5.83 9.11
CA THR A 26 -5.97 6.16 10.32
C THR A 26 -6.19 4.93 11.19
N PHE A 27 -6.51 3.79 10.58
CA PHE A 27 -6.70 2.53 11.29
C PHE A 27 -5.42 2.10 12.02
N ILE A 28 -4.29 2.13 11.32
CA ILE A 28 -2.97 1.79 11.88
C ILE A 28 -2.61 2.75 13.00
N PHE A 29 -2.74 4.06 12.78
CA PHE A 29 -2.43 5.07 13.79
C PHE A 29 -3.27 4.92 15.06
N ASN A 30 -4.57 4.66 14.92
CA ASN A 30 -5.46 4.39 16.07
C ASN A 30 -5.02 3.14 16.83
N GLY A 31 -4.61 2.07 16.14
CA GLY A 31 -4.09 0.89 16.80
C GLY A 31 -2.76 1.14 17.52
N ILE A 32 -1.90 2.02 16.99
CA ILE A 32 -0.64 2.42 17.66
C ILE A 32 -0.96 3.18 18.95
N ILE A 33 -1.84 4.18 18.89
CA ILE A 33 -2.27 4.96 20.07
C ILE A 33 -2.86 4.05 21.15
N GLN A 34 -3.64 3.05 20.75
CA GLN A 34 -4.27 2.11 21.68
C GLN A 34 -3.29 1.04 22.21
N GLY A 35 -1.99 1.09 21.85
CA GLY A 35 -0.99 0.11 22.26
C GLY A 35 -1.20 -1.28 21.63
N LYS A 36 -2.01 -1.37 20.57
CA LYS A 36 -2.36 -2.61 19.88
C LYS A 36 -1.37 -2.98 18.77
N PHE A 37 -0.65 -1.98 18.27
CA PHE A 37 0.54 -2.18 17.43
C PHE A 37 1.77 -1.85 18.27
N VAL A 38 2.64 -2.84 18.50
CA VAL A 38 3.92 -2.64 19.18
C VAL A 38 5.01 -2.48 18.13
N LEU A 39 5.36 -1.24 17.82
CA LEU A 39 6.51 -0.88 16.99
C LEU A 39 7.72 -0.71 17.91
N ALA A 40 8.55 -1.75 18.13
CA ALA A 40 9.93 -1.61 18.69
C ALA A 40 10.65 -2.90 19.11
N ASN A 41 10.06 -4.11 19.07
CA ASN A 41 10.77 -5.29 19.55
C ASN A 41 11.35 -6.11 18.38
N PRO A 42 12.67 -6.14 18.14
CA PRO A 42 13.28 -6.96 17.07
C PRO A 42 13.16 -8.49 17.31
N LYS A 43 12.69 -8.94 18.48
CA LYS A 43 12.26 -10.34 18.74
C LYS A 43 10.75 -10.57 18.54
N GLN A 44 10.02 -9.49 18.31
CA GLN A 44 8.59 -9.45 18.00
C GLN A 44 8.38 -8.38 16.91
N ASN A 45 9.13 -8.48 15.80
CA ASN A 45 8.74 -7.90 14.50
C ASN A 45 7.23 -8.08 14.39
N PHE A 46 6.46 -7.04 14.06
CA PHE A 46 4.99 -7.09 13.81
C PHE A 46 4.51 -8.54 13.83
N LYS A 47 4.23 -9.10 15.02
CA LYS A 47 4.24 -10.56 15.11
C LYS A 47 2.95 -11.03 14.45
N ILE A 48 3.06 -11.41 13.19
CA ILE A 48 2.13 -12.21 12.40
C ILE A 48 2.14 -13.63 13.01
N ASN A 49 1.93 -13.73 14.32
CA ASN A 49 1.75 -14.97 15.07
C ASN A 49 0.37 -15.01 15.70
N ASN A 50 -0.51 -14.07 15.35
CA ASN A 50 -1.93 -14.16 15.67
C ASN A 50 -2.72 -13.95 14.37
N PRO A 51 -3.64 -14.85 13.99
CA PRO A 51 -4.53 -14.70 12.84
C PRO A 51 -5.43 -13.44 12.88
N SER A 52 -5.30 -12.64 13.95
CA SER A 52 -6.05 -11.45 14.28
C SER A 52 -5.10 -10.29 14.65
N SER A 53 -4.24 -9.88 13.72
CA SER A 53 -3.41 -8.65 13.78
C SER A 53 -4.28 -7.38 13.83
N PHE A 54 -5.13 -7.26 14.85
CA PHE A 54 -6.13 -6.21 15.04
C PHE A 54 -6.99 -5.85 13.80
N GLY A 55 -7.02 -6.68 12.77
CA GLY A 55 -7.72 -6.41 11.50
C GLY A 55 -6.96 -5.55 10.49
N ALA A 56 -5.71 -5.14 10.73
CA ALA A 56 -4.97 -4.29 9.77
C ALA A 56 -4.75 -4.99 8.43
N ASP A 57 -4.44 -6.28 8.44
CA ASP A 57 -4.33 -7.08 7.22
C ASP A 57 -5.69 -7.10 6.49
N ASN A 58 -6.79 -7.32 7.21
CA ASN A 58 -8.14 -7.30 6.62
C ASN A 58 -8.47 -5.95 6.00
N VAL A 59 -8.13 -4.85 6.67
CA VAL A 59 -8.36 -3.49 6.14
C VAL A 59 -7.47 -3.23 4.93
N PHE A 60 -6.20 -3.65 4.96
CA PHE A 60 -5.28 -3.56 3.82
C PHE A 60 -5.81 -4.34 2.63
N TYR A 61 -6.14 -5.63 2.80
CA TYR A 61 -6.70 -6.49 1.75
C TYR A 61 -8.02 -5.94 1.21
N ALA A 62 -8.89 -5.43 2.08
CA ALA A 62 -10.12 -4.77 1.66
C ALA A 62 -9.84 -3.53 0.81
N CYS A 63 -8.89 -2.68 1.21
CA CYS A 63 -8.51 -1.50 0.43
C CYS A 63 -7.92 -1.90 -0.92
N CYS A 64 -6.99 -2.85 -0.97
CA CYS A 64 -6.40 -3.34 -2.22
C CYS A 64 -7.47 -3.92 -3.17
N ASN A 65 -8.42 -4.70 -2.64
CA ASN A 65 -9.54 -5.21 -3.43
C ASN A 65 -10.45 -4.10 -3.97
N ASN A 66 -10.70 -3.06 -3.16
CA ASN A 66 -11.47 -1.90 -3.59
C ASN A 66 -10.74 -1.08 -4.66
N ILE A 67 -9.42 -0.93 -4.54
CA ILE A 67 -8.56 -0.33 -5.56
C ILE A 67 -8.70 -1.06 -6.89
N LEU A 68 -8.60 -2.40 -6.89
CA LEU A 68 -8.74 -3.19 -8.13
C LEU A 68 -10.13 -3.05 -8.78
N LYS A 69 -11.18 -3.01 -7.95
CA LYS A 69 -12.58 -2.90 -8.41
C LYS A 69 -12.97 -1.51 -8.89
N TYR A 70 -12.19 -0.48 -8.57
CA TYR A 70 -12.52 0.88 -8.98
C TYR A 70 -12.54 0.98 -10.52
N PRO A 71 -13.61 1.53 -11.14
CA PRO A 71 -13.71 1.64 -12.59
C PRO A 71 -12.74 2.72 -13.09
N SER A 72 -11.75 2.30 -13.89
CA SER A 72 -10.81 3.18 -14.59
C SER A 72 -10.10 2.40 -15.70
N ASP A 73 -9.48 3.11 -16.64
CA ASP A 73 -8.71 2.52 -17.74
C ASP A 73 -7.33 1.96 -17.32
N LEU A 74 -6.91 2.20 -16.07
CA LEU A 74 -5.67 1.69 -15.51
C LEU A 74 -5.67 0.17 -15.36
N LYS A 75 -4.51 -0.44 -15.58
CA LYS A 75 -4.25 -1.86 -15.28
C LYS A 75 -4.22 -2.10 -13.78
N SER A 76 -4.44 -3.35 -13.38
CA SER A 76 -4.39 -3.79 -11.98
C SER A 76 -3.06 -3.44 -11.30
N GLU A 77 -1.94 -3.67 -12.00
CA GLU A 77 -0.60 -3.35 -11.51
C GLU A 77 -0.40 -1.85 -11.32
N GLU A 78 -0.91 -1.01 -12.22
CA GLU A 78 -0.84 0.46 -12.09
C GLU A 78 -1.61 0.94 -10.88
N LYS A 79 -2.83 0.40 -10.69
CA LYS A 79 -3.68 0.72 -9.55
C LYS A 79 -3.02 0.34 -8.22
N ILE A 80 -2.48 -0.87 -8.12
CA ILE A 80 -1.85 -1.38 -6.90
C ILE A 80 -0.51 -0.71 -6.65
N ALA A 81 0.33 -0.53 -7.67
CA ALA A 81 1.59 0.20 -7.52
C ALA A 81 1.35 1.61 -7.00
N PHE A 82 0.36 2.32 -7.53
CA PHE A 82 0.03 3.66 -7.05
C PHE A 82 -0.45 3.67 -5.59
N TYR A 83 -1.32 2.72 -5.22
CA TYR A 83 -1.80 2.59 -3.85
C TYR A 83 -0.68 2.26 -2.85
N LEU A 84 0.18 1.29 -3.18
CA LEU A 84 1.33 0.93 -2.35
C LEU A 84 2.31 2.08 -2.23
N TRP A 85 2.56 2.81 -3.31
CA TRP A 85 3.40 4.01 -3.29
C TRP A 85 2.86 5.08 -2.34
N LEU A 86 1.55 5.37 -2.37
CA LEU A 86 0.92 6.30 -1.42
C LEU A 86 1.16 5.90 0.04
N LEU A 87 1.04 4.61 0.35
CA LEU A 87 1.23 4.08 1.71
C LEU A 87 2.70 4.14 2.14
N VAL A 88 3.62 3.70 1.29
CA VAL A 88 5.07 3.77 1.56
C VAL A 88 5.49 5.22 1.78
N LYS A 89 5.02 6.14 0.94
CA LYS A 89 5.31 7.56 1.08
C LYS A 89 4.80 8.14 2.40
N ALA A 90 3.57 7.80 2.79
CA ALA A 90 2.97 8.29 4.04
C ALA A 90 3.70 7.79 5.29
N HIS A 91 4.31 6.60 5.22
CA HIS A 91 4.85 5.89 6.38
C HIS A 91 6.36 5.63 6.31
N LYS A 92 7.08 6.29 5.41
CA LYS A 92 8.52 6.04 5.14
C LYS A 92 9.46 6.15 6.35
N ASN A 93 9.03 6.86 7.40
CA ASN A 93 9.83 7.05 8.62
C ASN A 93 9.55 6.02 9.72
N ILE A 94 8.63 5.08 9.49
CA ILE A 94 8.25 4.04 10.45
C ILE A 94 8.69 2.69 9.89
N GLU A 95 9.92 2.28 10.20
CA GLU A 95 10.59 1.09 9.64
C GLU A 95 9.74 -0.18 9.74
N SER A 96 9.18 -0.45 10.91
CA SER A 96 8.34 -1.64 11.14
C SER A 96 7.03 -1.61 10.36
N LEU A 97 6.49 -0.43 10.05
CA LEU A 97 5.31 -0.29 9.21
C LEU A 97 5.67 -0.49 7.72
N PHE A 98 6.86 -0.04 7.31
CA PHE A 98 7.40 -0.30 5.98
C PHE A 98 7.64 -1.81 5.75
N GLU A 99 8.21 -2.51 6.73
CA GLU A 99 8.37 -3.97 6.69
C GLU A 99 7.02 -4.68 6.55
N TRP A 100 6.03 -4.30 7.36
CA TRP A 100 4.68 -4.85 7.27
C TRP A 100 4.05 -4.60 5.88
N LEU A 101 4.14 -3.37 5.35
CA LEU A 101 3.64 -3.02 4.02
C LEU A 101 4.32 -3.87 2.93
N SER A 102 5.62 -4.11 3.06
CA SER A 102 6.38 -4.93 2.11
C SER A 102 5.90 -6.38 2.11
N ILE A 103 5.67 -6.96 3.29
CA ILE A 103 5.16 -8.34 3.45
C ILE A 103 3.72 -8.46 2.95
N ALA A 104 2.83 -7.56 3.39
CA ALA A 104 1.41 -7.56 3.04
C ALA A 104 1.21 -7.30 1.54
N GLY A 105 1.93 -6.31 0.99
CA GLY A 105 1.95 -6.01 -0.44
C GLY A 105 2.41 -7.21 -1.27
N SER A 106 3.53 -7.82 -0.89
CA SER A 106 4.03 -9.01 -1.60
C SER A 106 3.05 -10.18 -1.57
N SER A 107 2.44 -10.45 -0.41
CA SER A 107 1.43 -11.50 -0.27
C SER A 107 0.21 -11.24 -1.15
N PHE A 108 -0.25 -9.99 -1.22
CA PHE A 108 -1.38 -9.61 -2.08
C PHE A 108 -1.06 -9.78 -3.57
N ILE A 109 0.12 -9.32 -4.00
CA ILE A 109 0.59 -9.40 -5.39
C ILE A 109 0.66 -10.86 -5.85
N LEU A 110 1.27 -11.73 -5.04
CA LEU A 110 1.35 -13.17 -5.30
C LEU A 110 -0.04 -13.81 -5.40
N GLY A 111 -0.94 -13.50 -4.46
CA GLY A 111 -2.29 -14.05 -4.44
C GLY A 111 -3.17 -13.65 -5.62
N HIS A 112 -2.80 -12.61 -6.35
CA HIS A 112 -3.55 -12.09 -7.51
C HIS A 112 -2.78 -12.22 -8.84
N PHE A 113 -1.69 -13.00 -8.86
CA PHE A 113 -0.87 -13.24 -10.06
C PHE A 113 -0.39 -11.97 -10.76
N MET A 114 -0.15 -10.90 -10.01
CA MET A 114 0.37 -9.64 -10.53
C MET A 114 1.91 -9.67 -10.64
N SER A 115 2.48 -8.89 -11.56
CA SER A 115 3.93 -8.81 -11.76
C SER A 115 4.60 -7.90 -10.72
N PHE A 116 5.48 -8.48 -9.89
CA PHE A 116 6.33 -7.71 -8.97
C PHE A 116 7.25 -6.74 -9.71
N ASP A 117 7.86 -7.19 -10.81
CA ASP A 117 8.80 -6.37 -11.57
C ASP A 117 8.10 -5.13 -12.13
N GLU A 118 6.88 -5.31 -12.63
CA GLU A 118 6.08 -4.19 -13.15
C GLU A 118 5.68 -3.22 -12.04
N ILE A 119 5.22 -3.74 -10.89
CA ILE A 119 4.86 -2.91 -9.73
C ILE A 119 6.06 -2.12 -9.22
N ASN A 120 7.23 -2.76 -9.07
CA ASN A 120 8.45 -2.10 -8.60
C ASN A 120 8.94 -1.05 -9.60
N ARG A 121 8.85 -1.34 -10.90
CA ARG A 121 9.17 -0.38 -11.97
C ARG A 121 8.24 0.84 -11.90
N LEU A 122 6.95 0.64 -11.70
CA LEU A 122 5.96 1.71 -11.56
C LEU A 122 6.20 2.57 -10.32
N ILE A 123 6.44 1.96 -9.16
CA ILE A 123 6.77 2.66 -7.91
C ILE A 123 8.03 3.52 -8.10
N SER A 124 9.08 2.97 -8.71
CA SER A 124 10.32 3.70 -8.99
C SER A 124 10.09 4.91 -9.92
N ASN A 125 9.17 4.80 -10.87
CA ASN A 125 8.81 5.93 -11.73
C ASN A 125 8.09 7.03 -10.94
N PHE A 126 7.20 6.68 -10.01
CA PHE A 126 6.51 7.67 -9.17
C PHE A 126 7.48 8.47 -8.31
N ASP A 127 8.49 7.83 -7.71
CA ASP A 127 9.51 8.51 -6.90
C ASP A 127 10.37 9.48 -7.71
N ASN A 128 10.62 9.19 -8.99
CA ASN A 128 11.39 10.06 -9.87
C ASN A 128 10.61 11.28 -10.37
N LEU A 129 9.27 11.25 -10.30
CA LEU A 129 8.42 12.37 -10.73
C LEU A 129 8.27 13.46 -9.66
N GLU A 130 8.67 13.19 -8.41
CA GLU A 130 8.59 14.16 -7.31
C GLU A 130 9.93 14.87 -7.00
N LYS A 131 11.00 14.56 -7.75
CA LYS A 131 12.30 15.24 -7.68
C LYS A 131 12.36 16.41 -8.65
#